data_AF-A0A8B9CJ56-F1
#
_entry.id   AF-A0A8B9CJ56-F1
#
_cell.length_a   1.000
_cell.length_b   1.000
_cell.length_c   1.000
_cell.angle_alpha   90.00
_cell.angle_beta   90.00
_cell.angle_gamma   90.00
#
_symmetry.space_group_name_H-M   'P 1'
#
loop_
_entity.id
_entity.type
_entity.pdbx_description
1 polymer ?
#
loop_
_entity_poly.entity_id
_entity_poly.type
_entity_poly.pdbx_seq_one_letter_code
_entity_poly.pdbx_strand_id
1 'polypeptide(L)'
;MEAWRQCARWLVAARVLPAGHRASSPGGQVWDLAQALRDGVLLCHLLNALLPRAVPPRDICPRPQMSQFLCLRNIRTFLTACADKFGLPKHRLFGAFDLFDVQDFGKVIDTLSTLSWTPIAQSKGFTPFPTEDCVGDDDIYSGLSDLIDDTAEEDDDLYDCVEAEKDDGDEIYEDLMRVEAPPATVSKVEVDRRLCCLQELRQTEESTERRSKVDRYGFLLDKALIICKRRGDSYEAKEVVDLQSHQLRDGGLGPRDGKKWTHTFLLIDTAGLQGYELFFKTRELKKKWLEQFEMALSNIFPEHALADGHDFQMFSFEDTTSCKACQMLLRGTFYQGYRCSRCRAPAHKECLGRLGTCGRAHQDLTGPQNKSQRPGPEKKRGDLGLPKMEANQHYGGVPPPPGAMGPALRLSPGDIVEVTVAEAEQLWWQGRNVVNGDVGWFPCAAVRPFISQPPHVSTSRYRTEVKHIKVMTAEGLYRLTEKKAFKGLVELVEFYQRNSLKDCFKALDTALLVPFKEPESRAGPWPPGAVRSFGSAKARYDFCARDRTELTLREGDVIRVLSKKGHPGWWKGEIYGRVGWFPANYVEEDYSEYC
;
A
#
# COMPACT_ATOMS: atom_id res chain seq x y z
N MET A 1 10.07 -13.86 41.95
CA MET A 1 9.87 -13.05 40.73
C MET A 1 8.39 -12.93 40.45
N GLU A 2 7.88 -11.73 40.17
CA GLU A 2 6.47 -11.49 39.87
C GLU A 2 5.99 -12.34 38.68
N ALA A 3 4.74 -12.84 38.74
CA ALA A 3 4.18 -13.73 37.73
C ALA A 3 4.19 -13.12 36.32
N TRP A 4 3.86 -11.84 36.18
CA TRP A 4 3.84 -11.14 34.89
C TRP A 4 5.23 -11.09 34.22
N ARG A 5 6.32 -10.98 35.00
CA ARG A 5 7.70 -11.01 34.47
C ARG A 5 8.07 -12.41 33.96
N GLN A 6 7.59 -13.46 34.63
CA GLN A 6 7.77 -14.83 34.16
C GLN A 6 6.97 -15.05 32.87
N CYS A 7 5.75 -14.52 32.78
CA CYS A 7 4.95 -14.50 31.55
C CYS A 7 5.68 -13.81 30.39
N ALA A 8 6.23 -12.61 30.61
CA ALA A 8 6.98 -11.89 29.58
C ALA A 8 8.19 -12.71 29.07
N ARG A 9 8.93 -13.37 29.97
CA ARG A 9 10.04 -14.26 29.60
C ARG A 9 9.58 -15.47 28.80
N TRP A 10 8.45 -16.06 29.16
CA TRP A 10 7.87 -17.18 28.45
C TRP A 10 7.45 -16.78 27.02
N LEU A 11 6.85 -15.59 26.85
CA LEU A 11 6.53 -15.03 25.53
C LEU A 11 7.79 -14.73 24.68
N VAL A 12 8.88 -14.26 25.30
CA VAL A 12 10.18 -14.08 24.62
C VAL A 12 10.76 -15.43 24.20
N ALA A 13 10.70 -16.45 25.07
CA ALA A 13 11.16 -17.80 24.74
C ALA A 13 10.37 -18.41 23.58
N ALA A 14 9.07 -18.16 23.53
CA ALA A 14 8.19 -18.53 22.42
C ALA A 14 8.39 -17.69 21.14
N ARG A 15 9.31 -16.71 21.15
CA ARG A 15 9.56 -15.75 20.06
C ARG A 15 8.35 -14.90 19.66
N VAL A 16 7.42 -14.69 20.60
CA VAL A 16 6.23 -13.86 20.41
C VAL A 16 6.48 -12.43 20.81
N LEU A 17 7.20 -12.23 21.92
CA LEU A 17 7.60 -10.90 22.39
C LEU A 17 9.09 -10.67 22.04
N PRO A 18 9.46 -9.55 21.41
CA PRO A 18 10.86 -9.25 21.13
C PRO A 18 11.69 -9.19 22.42
N ALA A 19 12.88 -9.80 22.41
CA ALA A 19 13.73 -9.86 23.61
C ALA A 19 14.15 -8.47 24.14
N GLY A 20 14.20 -7.46 23.27
CA GLY A 20 14.51 -6.07 23.61
C GLY A 20 13.30 -5.19 23.99
N HIS A 21 12.09 -5.75 24.04
CA HIS A 21 10.88 -4.99 24.37
C HIS A 21 10.89 -4.47 25.82
N ARG A 22 10.24 -3.33 26.11
CA ARG A 22 10.25 -2.72 27.46
C ARG A 22 9.75 -3.69 28.54
N ALA A 23 8.73 -4.49 28.24
CA ALA A 23 8.17 -5.48 29.17
C ALA A 23 9.13 -6.62 29.57
N SER A 24 10.16 -6.93 28.77
CA SER A 24 11.19 -7.92 29.12
C SER A 24 12.40 -7.29 29.83
N SER A 25 12.48 -5.96 29.87
CA SER A 25 13.59 -5.23 30.46
C SER A 25 13.57 -5.25 32.00
N PRO A 26 14.71 -5.09 32.68
CA PRO A 26 14.76 -5.01 34.14
C PRO A 26 13.89 -3.90 34.73
N GLY A 27 13.78 -2.76 34.02
CA GLY A 27 12.97 -1.60 34.41
C GLY A 27 11.52 -1.64 33.92
N GLY A 28 11.11 -2.70 33.23
CA GLY A 28 9.75 -2.83 32.70
C GLY A 28 8.69 -2.86 33.80
N GLN A 29 7.51 -2.37 33.47
CA GLN A 29 6.31 -2.36 34.29
C GLN A 29 5.27 -3.36 33.75
N VAL A 30 4.35 -3.78 34.60
CA VAL A 30 3.24 -4.66 34.19
C VAL A 30 2.38 -4.04 33.09
N TRP A 31 2.29 -2.70 33.08
CA TRP A 31 1.61 -1.94 32.03
C TRP A 31 2.22 -2.16 30.63
N ASP A 32 3.56 -2.25 30.53
CA ASP A 32 4.23 -2.50 29.24
C ASP A 32 3.81 -3.86 28.66
N LEU A 33 3.62 -4.87 29.53
CA LEU A 33 3.13 -6.19 29.10
C LEU A 33 1.65 -6.15 28.74
N ALA A 34 0.83 -5.46 29.54
CA ALA A 34 -0.60 -5.31 29.27
C ALA A 34 -0.84 -4.62 27.93
N GLN A 35 -0.11 -3.54 27.65
CA GLN A 35 -0.17 -2.80 26.38
C GLN A 35 0.21 -3.68 25.19
N ALA A 36 1.29 -4.48 25.30
CA ALA A 36 1.74 -5.35 24.23
C ALA A 36 0.76 -6.48 23.89
N LEU A 37 0.00 -6.99 24.87
CA LEU A 37 -0.97 -8.08 24.66
C LEU A 37 -2.37 -7.58 24.30
N ARG A 38 -2.64 -6.29 24.52
CA ARG A 38 -3.98 -5.69 24.58
C ARG A 38 -4.82 -5.89 23.32
N ASP A 39 -4.18 -6.00 22.17
CA ASP A 39 -4.86 -6.10 20.88
C ASP A 39 -5.12 -7.55 20.43
N GLY A 40 -4.66 -8.52 21.21
CA GLY A 40 -4.83 -9.95 20.97
C GLY A 40 -3.98 -10.53 19.83
N VAL A 41 -3.16 -9.75 19.14
CA VAL A 41 -2.35 -10.24 18.00
C VAL A 41 -1.26 -11.16 18.51
N LEU A 42 -0.44 -10.72 19.47
CA LEU A 42 0.62 -11.55 20.06
C LEU A 42 0.07 -12.83 20.69
N LEU A 43 -1.14 -12.75 21.27
CA LEU A 43 -1.83 -13.92 21.83
C LEU A 43 -2.19 -14.96 20.76
N CYS A 44 -2.69 -14.52 19.59
CA CYS A 44 -2.97 -15.46 18.50
C CYS A 44 -1.68 -16.08 17.93
N HIS A 45 -0.60 -15.30 17.83
CA HIS A 45 0.71 -15.78 17.38
C HIS A 45 1.33 -16.77 18.36
N LEU A 46 1.18 -16.53 19.67
CA LEU A 46 1.57 -17.50 20.69
C LEU A 46 0.94 -18.87 20.44
N LEU A 47 -0.36 -18.92 20.15
CA LEU A 47 -1.01 -20.20 19.86
C LEU A 47 -0.43 -20.88 18.62
N ASN A 48 -0.08 -20.12 17.57
CA ASN A 48 0.56 -20.66 16.37
C ASN A 48 1.99 -21.14 16.62
N ALA A 49 2.74 -20.48 17.51
CA ALA A 49 4.08 -20.91 17.93
C ALA A 49 4.02 -22.23 18.72
N LEU A 50 3.01 -22.40 19.58
CA LEU A 50 2.80 -23.62 20.36
C LEU A 50 2.22 -24.77 19.51
N LEU A 51 1.27 -24.47 18.63
CA LEU A 51 0.64 -25.42 17.73
C LEU A 51 0.44 -24.78 16.35
N PRO A 52 1.16 -25.24 15.31
CA PRO A 52 1.05 -24.65 13.98
C PRO A 52 -0.40 -24.62 13.48
N ARG A 53 -0.82 -23.46 12.95
CA ARG A 53 -2.20 -23.22 12.44
C ARG A 53 -3.29 -23.42 13.51
N ALA A 54 -2.97 -23.24 14.79
CA ALA A 54 -3.97 -23.16 15.85
C ALA A 54 -4.96 -22.01 15.62
N VAL A 55 -4.51 -20.89 15.07
CA VAL A 55 -5.37 -19.81 14.58
C VAL A 55 -5.06 -19.58 13.11
N PRO A 56 -6.03 -19.73 12.18
CA PRO A 56 -5.81 -19.45 10.77
C PRO A 56 -5.38 -17.98 10.57
N PRO A 57 -4.35 -17.69 9.75
CA PRO A 57 -3.88 -16.31 9.55
C PRO A 57 -4.96 -15.32 9.12
N ARG A 58 -5.93 -15.77 8.31
CA ARG A 58 -7.10 -14.98 7.87
C ARG A 58 -8.01 -14.50 9.02
N ASP A 59 -7.99 -15.19 10.15
CA ASP A 59 -8.86 -14.89 11.29
C ASP A 59 -8.18 -13.93 12.28
N ILE A 60 -6.89 -13.63 12.08
CA ILE A 60 -6.11 -12.66 12.83
C ILE A 60 -6.13 -11.34 12.06
N CYS A 61 -6.47 -10.24 12.74
CA CYS A 61 -6.20 -8.90 12.22
C CYS A 61 -4.79 -8.50 12.68
N PRO A 62 -3.76 -8.48 11.82
CA PRO A 62 -2.37 -8.23 12.25
C PRO A 62 -2.15 -6.78 12.71
N ARG A 63 -2.90 -5.84 12.13
CA ARG A 63 -2.83 -4.42 12.48
C ARG A 63 -4.22 -3.92 12.88
N PRO A 64 -4.70 -4.26 14.08
CA PRO A 64 -6.03 -3.86 14.54
C PRO A 64 -6.07 -2.39 14.95
N GLN A 65 -4.92 -1.72 15.10
CA GLN A 65 -4.79 -0.29 15.43
C GLN A 65 -5.60 0.15 16.64
N MET A 66 -5.64 -0.73 17.64
CA MET A 66 -6.45 -0.57 18.84
C MET A 66 -7.97 -0.36 18.57
N SER A 67 -8.46 -0.69 17.37
CA SER A 67 -9.89 -0.82 17.11
C SER A 67 -10.43 -1.95 17.97
N GLN A 68 -11.17 -1.65 19.03
CA GLN A 68 -11.72 -2.69 19.92
C GLN A 68 -12.51 -3.74 19.18
N PHE A 69 -13.19 -3.43 18.08
CA PHE A 69 -13.87 -4.47 17.34
C PHE A 69 -12.88 -5.52 16.84
N LEU A 70 -11.76 -5.08 16.26
CA LEU A 70 -10.70 -5.95 15.75
C LEU A 70 -9.88 -6.57 16.89
N CYS A 71 -9.54 -5.81 17.93
CA CYS A 71 -8.84 -6.30 19.11
C CYS A 71 -9.67 -7.36 19.85
N LEU A 72 -10.94 -7.08 20.16
CA LEU A 72 -11.83 -8.06 20.78
C LEU A 72 -12.04 -9.27 19.87
N ARG A 73 -12.08 -9.08 18.54
CA ARG A 73 -12.12 -10.22 17.60
C ARG A 73 -10.88 -11.10 17.78
N ASN A 74 -9.68 -10.54 17.75
CA ASN A 74 -8.43 -11.27 17.96
C ASN A 74 -8.41 -11.96 19.34
N ILE A 75 -8.74 -11.24 20.41
CA ILE A 75 -8.78 -11.78 21.78
C ILE A 75 -9.79 -12.94 21.86
N ARG A 76 -10.97 -12.82 21.27
CA ARG A 76 -11.98 -13.90 21.24
C ARG A 76 -11.52 -15.09 20.42
N THR A 77 -10.85 -14.84 19.30
CA THR A 77 -10.24 -15.90 18.48
C THR A 77 -9.21 -16.67 19.30
N PHE A 78 -8.35 -15.98 20.05
CA PHE A 78 -7.42 -16.59 21.00
C PHE A 78 -8.16 -17.42 22.06
N LEU A 79 -9.15 -16.86 22.75
CA LEU A 79 -9.89 -17.55 23.82
C LEU A 79 -10.60 -18.80 23.29
N THR A 80 -11.17 -18.72 22.09
CA THR A 80 -11.83 -19.85 21.42
C THR A 80 -10.82 -20.95 21.10
N ALA A 81 -9.68 -20.60 20.51
CA ALA A 81 -8.62 -21.57 20.21
C ALA A 81 -8.02 -22.20 21.48
N CYS A 82 -7.87 -21.44 22.57
CA CYS A 82 -7.46 -21.97 23.88
C CYS A 82 -8.42 -23.05 24.41
N ALA A 83 -9.73 -22.83 24.29
CA ALA A 83 -10.73 -23.81 24.68
C ALA A 83 -10.72 -25.05 23.76
N ASP A 84 -10.77 -24.82 22.46
CA ASP A 84 -11.05 -25.87 21.48
C ASP A 84 -9.82 -26.72 21.13
N LYS A 85 -8.63 -26.10 21.05
CA LYS A 85 -7.39 -26.75 20.60
C LYS A 85 -6.42 -27.08 21.72
N PHE A 86 -6.41 -26.29 22.78
CA PHE A 86 -5.54 -26.48 23.93
C PHE A 86 -6.25 -27.08 25.15
N GLY A 87 -7.59 -27.23 25.09
CA GLY A 87 -8.37 -27.91 26.12
C GLY A 87 -8.48 -27.12 27.43
N LEU A 88 -8.31 -25.79 27.39
CA LEU A 88 -8.44 -24.98 28.59
C LEU A 88 -9.92 -24.91 29.03
N PRO A 89 -10.22 -25.15 30.32
CA PRO A 89 -11.59 -25.08 30.80
C PRO A 89 -12.08 -23.63 30.84
N LYS A 90 -13.32 -23.39 30.41
CA LYS A 90 -13.90 -22.03 30.25
C LYS A 90 -13.81 -21.14 31.50
N HIS A 91 -13.85 -21.70 32.70
CA HIS A 91 -13.75 -20.94 33.95
C HIS A 91 -12.32 -20.43 34.25
N ARG A 92 -11.29 -20.99 33.59
CA ARG A 92 -9.90 -20.52 33.66
C ARG A 92 -9.56 -19.49 32.59
N LEU A 93 -10.49 -19.18 31.68
CA LEU A 93 -10.31 -18.19 30.64
C LEU A 93 -10.73 -16.81 31.16
N PHE A 94 -9.93 -15.79 30.83
CA PHE A 94 -10.34 -14.40 31.00
C PHE A 94 -11.44 -14.00 30.00
N GLY A 95 -12.24 -13.00 30.36
CA GLY A 95 -13.22 -12.35 29.47
C GLY A 95 -12.52 -11.30 28.60
N ALA A 96 -12.97 -11.09 27.37
CA ALA A 96 -12.23 -10.24 26.42
C ALA A 96 -11.94 -8.81 26.93
N PHE A 97 -12.79 -8.26 27.80
CA PHE A 97 -12.60 -6.94 28.44
C PHE A 97 -11.61 -6.96 29.61
N ASP A 98 -11.37 -8.11 30.24
CA ASP A 98 -10.36 -8.29 31.29
C ASP A 98 -8.97 -7.90 30.77
N LEU A 99 -8.73 -8.12 29.47
CA LEU A 99 -7.52 -7.68 28.75
C LEU A 99 -7.69 -6.35 28.03
N PHE A 100 -8.74 -6.18 27.20
CA PHE A 100 -8.85 -4.99 26.35
C PHE A 100 -9.00 -3.68 27.14
N ASP A 101 -9.81 -3.70 28.20
CA ASP A 101 -9.99 -2.58 29.14
C ASP A 101 -9.13 -2.74 30.39
N VAL A 102 -8.27 -3.77 30.42
CA VAL A 102 -7.37 -4.11 31.53
C VAL A 102 -8.13 -4.18 32.88
N GLN A 103 -9.37 -4.71 32.85
CA GLN A 103 -10.24 -4.78 34.04
C GLN A 103 -9.73 -5.78 35.07
N ASP A 104 -9.12 -6.87 34.60
CA ASP A 104 -8.57 -7.94 35.45
C ASP A 104 -7.38 -8.58 34.73
N PHE A 105 -6.24 -7.89 34.77
CA PHE A 105 -5.03 -8.37 34.12
C PHE A 105 -4.43 -9.59 34.84
N GLY A 106 -4.66 -9.75 36.15
CA GLY A 106 -4.25 -10.93 36.89
C GLY A 106 -4.82 -12.21 36.29
N LYS A 107 -6.11 -12.21 35.95
CA LYS A 107 -6.78 -13.34 35.30
C LYS A 107 -6.25 -13.63 33.89
N VAL A 108 -5.75 -12.62 33.17
CA VAL A 108 -5.02 -12.82 31.89
C VAL A 108 -3.73 -13.60 32.13
N ILE A 109 -2.94 -13.20 33.13
CA ILE A 109 -1.71 -13.88 33.52
C ILE A 109 -2.00 -15.33 33.97
N ASP A 110 -3.07 -15.57 34.74
CA ASP A 110 -3.49 -16.90 35.16
C ASP A 110 -3.88 -17.82 33.98
N THR A 111 -4.53 -17.24 32.97
CA THR A 111 -4.89 -17.96 31.75
C THR A 111 -3.63 -18.39 30.98
N LEU A 112 -2.66 -17.48 30.83
CA LEU A 112 -1.38 -17.76 30.17
C LEU A 112 -0.50 -18.73 30.95
N SER A 113 -0.52 -18.63 32.28
CA SER A 113 0.08 -19.60 33.19
C SER A 113 -0.50 -20.99 32.91
N THR A 114 -1.83 -21.13 32.95
CA THR A 114 -2.54 -22.39 32.66
C THR A 114 -2.17 -22.94 31.27
N LEU A 115 -2.07 -22.07 30.26
CA LEU A 115 -1.65 -22.45 28.91
C LEU A 115 -0.21 -22.98 28.88
N SER A 116 0.71 -22.36 29.62
CA SER A 116 2.12 -22.78 29.69
C SER A 116 2.29 -24.20 30.24
N TRP A 117 1.40 -24.63 31.14
CA TRP A 117 1.37 -25.98 31.71
C TRP A 117 0.70 -27.03 30.82
N THR A 118 0.16 -26.66 29.66
CA THR A 118 -0.43 -27.65 28.75
C THR A 118 0.63 -28.61 28.20
N PRO A 119 0.30 -29.88 27.92
CA PRO A 119 1.25 -30.82 27.31
C PRO A 119 1.79 -30.32 25.96
N ILE A 120 0.96 -29.63 25.19
CA ILE A 120 1.33 -29.03 23.91
C ILE A 120 2.44 -28.00 24.12
N ALA A 121 2.27 -27.08 25.07
CA ALA A 121 3.27 -26.06 25.36
C ALA A 121 4.57 -26.65 25.91
N GLN A 122 4.48 -27.61 26.84
CA GLN A 122 5.66 -28.27 27.42
C GLN A 122 6.44 -29.07 26.37
N SER A 123 5.77 -29.63 25.35
CA SER A 123 6.44 -30.36 24.27
C SER A 123 7.40 -29.49 23.43
N LYS A 124 7.23 -28.16 23.46
CA LYS A 124 8.12 -27.20 22.78
C LYS A 124 9.40 -26.90 23.55
N GLY A 125 9.54 -27.38 24.79
CA GLY A 125 10.73 -27.17 25.62
C GLY A 125 10.79 -25.79 26.29
N PHE A 126 9.67 -25.06 26.34
CA PHE A 126 9.59 -23.81 27.11
C PHE A 126 9.29 -24.11 28.57
N THR A 127 10.03 -23.47 29.49
CA THR A 127 9.77 -23.60 30.93
C THR A 127 8.43 -22.95 31.27
N PRO A 128 7.46 -23.68 31.86
CA PRO A 128 6.17 -23.12 32.26
C PRO A 128 6.34 -22.18 33.46
N PHE A 129 5.31 -21.37 33.73
CA PHE A 129 5.29 -20.43 34.85
C PHE A 129 3.94 -20.51 35.59
N PRO A 130 3.86 -20.17 36.90
CA PRO A 130 4.94 -19.69 37.76
C PRO A 130 5.88 -20.81 38.24
N THR A 131 7.16 -20.50 38.43
CA THR A 131 8.11 -21.34 39.20
C THR A 131 7.94 -21.13 40.71
N GLU A 132 8.41 -22.06 41.55
CA GLU A 132 8.23 -22.05 43.02
C GLU A 132 8.64 -20.73 43.71
N ASP A 133 9.55 -19.95 43.11
CA ASP A 133 10.01 -18.64 43.61
C ASP A 133 9.10 -17.43 43.25
N CYS A 134 7.80 -17.66 43.02
CA CYS A 134 6.87 -16.58 42.65
C CYS A 134 6.45 -15.74 43.87
N VAL A 135 6.49 -14.41 43.72
CA VAL A 135 5.94 -13.48 44.71
C VAL A 135 4.54 -13.11 44.20
N GLY A 136 3.51 -13.53 44.93
CA GLY A 136 2.13 -13.14 44.66
C GLY A 136 1.88 -11.76 45.26
N ASP A 137 1.76 -10.75 44.40
CA ASP A 137 1.36 -9.41 44.79
C ASP A 137 0.29 -8.95 43.80
N ASP A 138 -0.98 -9.21 44.13
CA ASP A 138 -2.11 -8.90 43.27
C ASP A 138 -2.40 -7.38 43.21
N ASP A 139 -1.85 -6.60 44.15
CA ASP A 139 -2.04 -5.15 44.22
C ASP A 139 -1.36 -4.43 43.04
N ILE A 140 -0.38 -5.06 42.38
CA ILE A 140 0.34 -4.49 41.22
C ILE A 140 -0.55 -4.33 39.97
N TYR A 141 -1.67 -5.05 39.91
CA TYR A 141 -2.63 -4.95 38.81
C TYR A 141 -3.67 -3.85 39.03
N SER A 142 -3.72 -3.25 40.23
CA SER A 142 -4.64 -2.18 40.55
C SER A 142 -4.27 -0.88 39.83
N GLY A 143 -5.27 -0.16 39.31
CA GLY A 143 -5.08 1.15 38.65
C GLY A 143 -4.58 1.10 37.20
N LEU A 144 -4.34 -0.08 36.62
CA LEU A 144 -3.94 -0.19 35.20
C LEU A 144 -4.99 0.38 34.23
N SER A 145 -6.28 0.27 34.58
CA SER A 145 -7.36 0.82 33.77
C SER A 145 -7.31 2.34 33.59
N ASP A 146 -6.66 3.07 34.52
CA ASP A 146 -6.50 4.53 34.41
C ASP A 146 -5.33 4.93 33.49
N LEU A 147 -4.36 4.04 33.27
CA LEU A 147 -3.19 4.28 32.39
C LEU A 147 -3.50 4.09 30.90
N ILE A 148 -4.66 3.49 30.58
CA ILE A 148 -5.13 3.28 29.19
C ILE A 148 -5.17 4.58 28.39
N ASP A 149 -5.53 5.69 29.03
CA ASP A 149 -5.77 6.96 28.35
C ASP A 149 -4.47 7.77 28.07
N ASP A 150 -3.34 7.41 28.71
CA ASP A 150 -2.05 8.14 28.62
C ASP A 150 -1.08 7.54 27.58
N THR A 151 -1.45 6.43 26.93
CA THR A 151 -0.61 5.76 25.93
C THR A 151 -0.74 6.40 24.55
N ALA A 152 0.13 7.37 24.29
CA ALA A 152 0.17 8.13 23.04
C ALA A 152 1.12 7.56 21.96
N GLU A 153 1.81 6.45 22.23
CA GLU A 153 2.84 5.92 21.32
C GLU A 153 2.37 4.59 20.69
N GLU A 154 2.25 4.60 19.36
CA GLU A 154 2.15 3.41 18.52
C GLU A 154 3.52 2.72 18.58
N ASP A 155 3.59 1.51 19.15
CA ASP A 155 4.81 0.71 19.14
C ASP A 155 4.87 -0.09 17.83
N ASP A 156 5.21 0.61 16.74
CA ASP A 156 5.25 0.05 15.39
C ASP A 156 6.20 -1.16 15.28
N ASP A 157 7.25 -1.19 16.12
CA ASP A 157 8.28 -2.24 16.14
C ASP A 157 7.80 -3.55 16.83
N LEU A 158 6.64 -3.55 17.49
CA LEU A 158 6.14 -4.69 18.27
C LEU A 158 5.81 -5.91 17.39
N TYR A 159 5.29 -5.66 16.17
CA TYR A 159 4.80 -6.72 15.26
C TYR A 159 5.81 -7.12 14.18
N ASP A 160 7.03 -6.59 14.20
CA ASP A 160 8.08 -6.98 13.25
C ASP A 160 8.39 -8.48 13.31
N CYS A 161 8.27 -9.09 14.51
CA CYS A 161 8.43 -10.53 14.70
C CYS A 161 7.26 -11.37 14.16
N VAL A 162 6.08 -10.75 14.04
CA VAL A 162 4.84 -11.36 13.54
C VAL A 162 4.79 -11.32 12.01
N GLU A 163 5.19 -10.21 11.38
CA GLU A 163 5.24 -10.10 9.91
C GLU A 163 6.45 -10.84 9.29
N ALA A 164 7.41 -11.28 10.11
CA ALA A 164 8.54 -12.11 9.68
C ALA A 164 8.18 -13.59 9.46
N GLU A 165 7.00 -14.06 9.91
CA GLU A 165 6.43 -15.33 9.45
C GLU A 165 5.89 -15.14 8.03
N LYS A 166 6.83 -15.21 7.09
CA LYS A 166 6.68 -15.17 5.64
C LYS A 166 5.35 -15.81 5.21
N ASP A 167 4.60 -15.10 4.36
CA ASP A 167 3.49 -15.67 3.60
C ASP A 167 3.94 -17.01 3.00
N ASP A 168 3.07 -18.03 2.97
CA ASP A 168 3.39 -19.35 2.38
C ASP A 168 3.99 -19.17 0.95
N GLY A 169 3.69 -18.04 0.27
CA GLY A 169 4.26 -17.64 -1.02
C GLY A 169 5.71 -17.12 -1.01
N ASP A 170 6.15 -16.48 0.07
CA ASP A 170 7.51 -15.93 0.22
C ASP A 170 8.52 -17.03 0.58
N GLU A 171 8.11 -18.05 1.36
CA GLU A 171 8.92 -19.25 1.59
C GLU A 171 9.17 -20.00 0.28
N ILE A 172 8.15 -20.13 -0.57
CA ILE A 172 8.26 -20.75 -1.90
C ILE A 172 9.23 -19.97 -2.79
N TYR A 173 9.16 -18.64 -2.77
CA TYR A 173 10.05 -17.78 -3.56
C TYR A 173 11.51 -17.82 -3.07
N GLU A 174 11.72 -17.80 -1.75
CA GLU A 174 13.05 -17.84 -1.13
C GLU A 174 13.72 -19.21 -1.28
N ASP A 175 12.97 -20.31 -1.19
CA ASP A 175 13.51 -21.65 -1.47
C ASP A 175 13.90 -21.81 -2.96
N LEU A 176 13.18 -21.15 -3.88
CA LEU A 176 13.53 -21.09 -5.30
C LEU A 176 14.78 -20.24 -5.58
N MET A 177 15.13 -19.31 -4.69
CA MET A 177 16.18 -18.28 -4.92
C MET A 177 17.41 -18.44 -4.02
N ARG A 178 17.50 -19.50 -3.22
CA ARG A 178 18.55 -19.70 -2.21
C ARG A 178 19.93 -19.97 -2.82
N VAL A 179 20.88 -19.04 -2.64
CA VAL A 179 22.33 -19.25 -2.82
C VAL A 179 23.05 -18.79 -1.55
N GLU A 180 24.01 -19.57 -1.06
CA GLU A 180 24.70 -19.36 0.23
C GLU A 180 25.34 -17.96 0.39
N ALA A 181 25.24 -17.40 1.60
CA ALA A 181 25.67 -16.03 1.94
C ALA A 181 26.69 -15.98 3.08
N PRO A 182 27.52 -14.91 3.13
CA PRO A 182 27.88 -14.28 4.41
C PRO A 182 27.93 -12.71 4.31
N PRO A 183 28.23 -11.96 5.40
CA PRO A 183 27.32 -11.47 6.44
C PRO A 183 27.13 -9.92 6.49
N ALA A 184 26.27 -9.47 7.41
CA ALA A 184 25.53 -8.19 7.49
C ALA A 184 26.25 -6.90 7.92
N THR A 185 25.61 -5.72 7.71
CA THR A 185 25.65 -4.50 8.58
C THR A 185 24.47 -3.48 8.37
N VAL A 186 23.59 -3.39 9.39
CA VAL A 186 22.90 -2.28 10.14
C VAL A 186 22.48 -0.88 9.55
N SER A 187 21.15 -0.60 9.63
CA SER A 187 20.30 0.62 9.96
C SER A 187 20.43 1.98 9.22
N LYS A 188 19.41 2.85 8.97
CA LYS A 188 18.27 3.39 9.79
C LYS A 188 17.20 4.16 8.93
N VAL A 189 15.93 4.13 9.39
CA VAL A 189 14.83 5.18 9.50
C VAL A 189 14.23 5.92 8.28
N GLU A 190 12.89 5.80 8.06
CA GLU A 190 11.84 6.89 8.03
C GLU A 190 10.41 6.42 7.62
N VAL A 191 9.41 6.73 8.48
CA VAL A 191 8.02 7.25 8.33
C VAL A 191 7.17 6.99 7.04
N ASP A 192 5.95 6.40 7.16
CA ASP A 192 4.63 7.10 7.17
C ASP A 192 3.39 6.15 7.15
N ARG A 193 2.29 6.68 7.71
CA ARG A 193 0.98 6.19 8.15
C ARG A 193 -0.06 5.93 7.05
N ARG A 194 -0.97 4.99 7.30
CA ARG A 194 -2.41 5.22 7.60
C ARG A 194 -3.21 3.92 7.48
N LEU A 195 -3.78 3.49 8.59
CA LEU A 195 -5.02 2.72 8.64
C LEU A 195 -5.87 3.33 9.79
N CYS A 196 -7.17 3.09 9.78
CA CYS A 196 -8.20 3.90 10.43
C CYS A 196 -8.56 3.45 11.87
N CYS A 197 -8.70 4.42 12.77
CA CYS A 197 -9.16 4.27 14.15
C CYS A 197 -10.70 4.28 14.26
N LEU A 198 -11.23 3.43 15.15
CA LEU A 198 -12.57 3.56 15.72
C LEU A 198 -12.52 3.29 17.22
N GLN A 199 -13.19 4.17 17.98
CA GLN A 199 -13.93 3.97 19.24
C GLN A 199 -13.90 5.21 20.16
N GLU A 200 -14.84 5.52 21.05
CA GLU A 200 -16.15 5.00 21.47
C GLU A 200 -16.84 6.26 22.06
N LEU A 201 -18.08 6.59 21.66
CA LEU A 201 -18.68 7.90 21.98
C LEU A 201 -20.15 7.77 22.30
N ARG A 202 -20.52 8.25 23.49
CA ARG A 202 -21.82 8.04 24.10
C ARG A 202 -22.77 9.29 23.82
N GLN A 203 -24.02 9.17 23.23
CA GLN A 203 -25.04 10.25 22.92
C GLN A 203 -26.44 10.09 23.60
N THR A 204 -27.30 11.14 23.60
CA THR A 204 -28.65 11.12 22.93
C THR A 204 -29.22 12.54 22.77
N GLU A 205 -29.86 12.77 21.63
CA GLU A 205 -30.87 13.77 21.22
C GLU A 205 -32.20 13.67 22.02
N GLU A 206 -33.24 14.49 21.91
CA GLU A 206 -33.49 15.91 21.64
C GLU A 206 -34.90 16.13 22.23
N SER A 207 -35.06 17.09 23.13
CA SER A 207 -36.30 17.86 23.26
C SER A 207 -35.99 19.06 24.14
N THR A 208 -36.27 20.24 23.60
CA THR A 208 -36.47 21.51 24.33
C THR A 208 -36.76 21.30 25.82
N GLU A 209 -35.88 21.86 26.67
CA GLU A 209 -35.95 21.88 28.15
C GLU A 209 -35.50 20.62 28.93
N ARG A 210 -34.17 20.33 28.98
CA ARG A 210 -33.36 20.01 30.20
C ARG A 210 -32.05 19.27 29.86
N ARG A 211 -30.96 19.64 30.56
CA ARG A 211 -29.56 19.23 30.34
C ARG A 211 -29.24 17.82 30.91
N SER A 212 -29.10 16.77 30.09
CA SER A 212 -28.44 15.52 30.52
C SER A 212 -27.66 14.83 29.38
N LYS A 213 -26.40 14.47 29.64
CA LYS A 213 -25.52 13.70 28.73
C LYS A 213 -25.98 12.25 28.66
N VAL A 214 -25.94 11.62 27.48
CA VAL A 214 -26.37 10.22 27.30
C VAL A 214 -25.37 9.47 26.44
N ASP A 215 -25.65 8.20 26.21
CA ASP A 215 -24.69 7.15 26.02
C ASP A 215 -24.90 6.20 24.79
N ARG A 216 -23.95 6.14 23.85
CA ARG A 216 -23.82 5.52 22.49
C ARG A 216 -22.39 5.05 22.09
N TYR A 217 -22.26 4.63 20.84
CA TYR A 217 -21.06 4.29 20.07
C TYR A 217 -21.08 5.00 18.71
N GLY A 218 -19.99 5.66 18.31
CA GLY A 218 -19.88 6.26 16.97
C GLY A 218 -18.97 5.44 16.05
N PHE A 219 -19.43 5.20 14.82
CA PHE A 219 -18.61 4.72 13.72
C PHE A 219 -18.43 5.86 12.72
N LEU A 220 -17.23 6.46 12.69
CA LEU A 220 -16.88 7.49 11.73
C LEU A 220 -16.36 6.86 10.43
N LEU A 221 -16.99 7.18 9.31
CA LEU A 221 -16.56 6.88 7.96
C LEU A 221 -16.40 8.19 7.20
N ASP A 222 -15.78 8.16 6.02
CA ASP A 222 -15.57 9.37 5.21
C ASP A 222 -16.87 10.15 4.96
N LYS A 223 -17.98 9.47 4.66
CA LYS A 223 -19.26 10.11 4.33
C LYS A 223 -20.28 10.16 5.46
N ALA A 224 -20.10 9.38 6.52
CA ALA A 224 -21.14 9.20 7.52
C ALA A 224 -20.58 8.97 8.91
N LEU A 225 -21.27 9.48 9.91
CA LEU A 225 -21.12 9.08 11.30
C LEU A 225 -22.33 8.22 11.68
N ILE A 226 -22.12 6.93 11.90
CA ILE A 226 -23.19 6.01 12.35
C ILE A 226 -23.15 5.94 13.86
N ILE A 227 -24.26 6.24 14.51
CA ILE A 227 -24.33 6.28 15.96
C ILE A 227 -25.22 5.16 16.48
N CYS A 228 -24.66 4.34 17.36
CA CYS A 228 -25.16 3.04 17.76
C CYS A 228 -25.38 2.95 19.27
N LYS A 229 -26.30 2.08 19.69
CA LYS A 229 -26.44 1.62 21.07
C LYS A 229 -25.90 0.19 21.15
N ARG A 230 -24.96 -0.06 22.07
CA ARG A 230 -24.40 -1.40 22.29
C ARG A 230 -25.37 -2.28 23.09
N ARG A 231 -25.51 -3.54 22.68
CA ARG A 231 -26.23 -4.62 23.40
C ARG A 231 -25.37 -5.88 23.42
N GLY A 232 -24.59 -6.07 24.49
CA GLY A 232 -23.61 -7.15 24.55
C GLY A 232 -22.53 -6.97 23.49
N ASP A 233 -22.48 -7.89 22.53
CA ASP A 233 -21.55 -7.89 21.39
C ASP A 233 -22.14 -7.31 20.09
N SER A 234 -23.42 -6.92 20.13
CA SER A 234 -24.12 -6.33 18.98
C SER A 234 -24.22 -4.81 19.08
N TYR A 235 -24.21 -4.14 17.94
CA TYR A 235 -24.39 -2.69 17.81
C TYR A 235 -25.71 -2.41 17.07
N GLU A 236 -26.62 -1.72 17.74
CA GLU A 236 -27.91 -1.32 17.16
C GLU A 236 -27.80 0.12 16.68
N ALA A 237 -27.84 0.36 15.37
CA ALA A 237 -27.84 1.72 14.82
C ALA A 237 -29.05 2.51 15.34
N LYS A 238 -28.78 3.68 15.90
CA LYS A 238 -29.79 4.65 16.34
C LYS A 238 -29.93 5.78 15.35
N GLU A 239 -28.81 6.18 14.76
CA GLU A 239 -28.76 7.34 13.91
C GLU A 239 -27.64 7.20 12.87
N VAL A 240 -27.81 7.84 11.72
CA VAL A 240 -26.78 7.94 10.68
C VAL A 240 -26.72 9.38 10.24
N VAL A 241 -25.64 10.06 10.62
CA VAL A 241 -25.41 11.47 10.30
C VAL A 241 -24.62 11.54 9.00
N ASP A 242 -25.18 12.20 7.98
CA ASP A 242 -24.51 12.47 6.71
C ASP A 242 -23.52 13.62 6.87
N LEU A 243 -22.22 13.34 6.75
CA LEU A 243 -21.19 14.36 6.93
C LEU A 243 -21.14 15.37 5.78
N GLN A 244 -21.78 15.10 4.64
CA GLN A 244 -21.84 16.04 3.52
C GLN A 244 -22.67 17.30 3.85
N SER A 245 -23.66 17.18 4.74
CA SER A 245 -24.51 18.29 5.14
C SER A 245 -24.11 18.93 6.47
N HIS A 246 -22.98 18.53 7.06
CA HIS A 246 -22.57 18.98 8.39
C HIS A 246 -21.21 19.68 8.39
N GLN A 247 -21.01 20.59 9.34
CA GLN A 247 -19.76 21.30 9.57
C GLN A 247 -19.29 21.15 11.01
N LEU A 248 -17.97 21.05 11.18
CA LEU A 248 -17.33 21.03 12.50
C LEU A 248 -17.18 22.46 13.03
N ARG A 249 -17.48 22.64 14.32
CA ARG A 249 -17.08 23.82 15.08
C ARG A 249 -16.42 23.38 16.37
N ASP A 250 -15.17 23.78 16.57
CA ASP A 250 -14.51 23.53 17.84
C ASP A 250 -15.15 24.39 18.93
N GLY A 251 -15.62 23.74 20.00
CA GLY A 251 -16.13 24.42 21.18
C GLY A 251 -14.95 25.11 21.88
N GLY A 252 -15.02 26.44 22.03
CA GLY A 252 -14.00 27.22 22.71
C GLY A 252 -13.62 26.62 24.06
N LEU A 253 -12.32 26.71 24.40
CA LEU A 253 -11.67 26.13 25.59
C LEU A 253 -12.63 25.98 26.78
N GLY A 254 -13.11 24.76 27.00
CA GLY A 254 -13.73 24.37 28.26
C GLY A 254 -12.79 24.69 29.44
N PRO A 255 -13.32 24.78 30.67
CA PRO A 255 -12.56 25.23 31.83
C PRO A 255 -11.21 24.51 31.91
N ARG A 256 -10.15 25.25 32.27
CA ARG A 256 -8.85 24.67 32.65
C ARG A 256 -9.08 23.68 33.79
N ASP A 257 -9.35 22.41 33.50
CA ASP A 257 -9.46 21.37 34.52
C ASP A 257 -9.43 20.01 33.83
N GLY A 258 -8.58 19.09 34.32
CA GLY A 258 -8.48 17.69 33.92
C GLY A 258 -9.69 16.84 34.32
N LYS A 259 -10.91 17.37 34.17
CA LYS A 259 -12.16 16.67 34.49
C LYS A 259 -12.59 15.83 33.31
N LYS A 260 -12.71 14.52 33.53
CA LYS A 260 -13.21 13.55 32.55
C LYS A 260 -14.57 14.02 31.97
N TRP A 261 -14.79 13.85 30.66
CA TRP A 261 -16.04 14.17 29.94
C TRP A 261 -16.41 15.65 29.81
N THR A 262 -15.40 16.52 29.77
CA THR A 262 -15.58 17.98 29.59
C THR A 262 -15.06 18.51 28.24
N HIS A 263 -14.31 17.70 27.51
CA HIS A 263 -13.71 18.09 26.22
C HIS A 263 -14.75 17.89 25.11
N THR A 264 -15.07 18.93 24.34
CA THR A 264 -16.18 18.87 23.37
C THR A 264 -15.90 19.62 22.06
N PHE A 265 -16.56 19.22 20.98
CA PHE A 265 -16.74 20.00 19.75
C PHE A 265 -18.15 19.76 19.17
N LEU A 266 -18.60 20.65 18.28
CA LEU A 266 -19.93 20.64 17.69
C LEU A 266 -19.88 20.16 16.24
N LEU A 267 -20.85 19.35 15.85
CA LEU A 267 -21.16 18.97 14.47
C LEU A 267 -22.52 19.57 14.13
N ILE A 268 -22.56 20.59 13.28
CA ILE A 268 -23.77 21.38 13.04
C ILE A 268 -24.20 21.18 11.59
N ASP A 269 -25.49 20.91 11.38
CA ASP A 269 -26.08 20.88 10.05
C ASP A 269 -25.93 22.25 9.37
N THR A 270 -25.64 22.24 8.08
CA THR A 270 -25.51 23.45 7.25
C THR A 270 -26.79 24.28 7.19
N ALA A 271 -27.97 23.67 7.37
CA ALA A 271 -29.23 24.41 7.52
C ALA A 271 -29.46 24.97 8.94
N GLY A 272 -28.61 24.60 9.91
CA GLY A 272 -28.67 25.05 11.30
C GLY A 272 -29.84 24.48 12.10
N LEU A 273 -30.54 23.46 11.56
CA LEU A 273 -31.72 22.86 12.17
C LEU A 273 -31.35 21.82 13.22
N GLN A 274 -30.25 21.09 13.00
CA GLN A 274 -29.76 20.04 13.90
C GLN A 274 -28.28 20.24 14.22
N GLY A 275 -27.87 19.82 15.40
CA GLY A 275 -26.49 19.91 15.83
C GLY A 275 -26.17 18.95 16.97
N TYR A 276 -25.02 18.30 16.88
CA TYR A 276 -24.52 17.36 17.86
C TYR A 276 -23.36 17.99 18.62
N GLU A 277 -23.40 17.90 19.94
CA GLU A 277 -22.27 18.23 20.80
C GLU A 277 -21.61 16.92 21.26
N LEU A 278 -20.37 16.69 20.82
CA LEU A 278 -19.65 15.43 21.07
C LEU A 278 -18.69 15.61 22.26
N PHE A 279 -18.92 14.86 23.34
CA PHE A 279 -18.11 14.95 24.56
C PHE A 279 -17.13 13.78 24.71
N PHE A 280 -15.88 14.10 25.03
CA PHE A 280 -14.78 13.14 25.13
C PHE A 280 -14.23 13.07 26.56
N LYS A 281 -13.84 11.86 26.96
CA LYS A 281 -13.28 11.58 28.29
C LYS A 281 -12.01 12.40 28.55
N THR A 282 -11.11 12.46 27.57
CA THR A 282 -9.83 13.17 27.66
C THR A 282 -9.64 14.16 26.51
N ARG A 283 -8.68 15.08 26.68
CA ARG A 283 -8.35 16.09 25.66
C ARG A 283 -7.72 15.42 24.44
N GLU A 284 -6.94 14.38 24.67
CA GLU A 284 -6.23 13.59 23.68
C GLU A 284 -7.25 12.86 22.79
N LEU A 285 -8.30 12.30 23.39
CA LEU A 285 -9.39 11.66 22.65
C LEU A 285 -10.16 12.68 21.80
N LYS A 286 -10.50 13.86 22.35
CA LYS A 286 -11.10 14.96 21.57
C LYS A 286 -10.24 15.30 20.36
N LYS A 287 -8.94 15.50 20.57
CA LYS A 287 -8.00 15.88 19.51
C LYS A 287 -7.95 14.83 18.41
N LYS A 288 -7.79 13.55 18.76
CA LYS A 288 -7.79 12.43 17.81
C LYS A 288 -9.07 12.41 16.96
N TRP A 289 -10.24 12.52 17.60
CA TRP A 289 -11.51 12.52 16.89
C TRP A 289 -11.67 13.73 15.98
N LEU A 290 -11.31 14.92 16.44
CA LEU A 290 -11.36 16.14 15.64
C LEU A 290 -10.51 16.02 14.37
N GLU A 291 -9.27 15.51 14.49
CA GLU A 291 -8.38 15.26 13.35
C GLU A 291 -8.97 14.23 12.36
N GLN A 292 -9.65 13.17 12.85
CA GLN A 292 -10.30 12.19 11.98
C GLN A 292 -11.51 12.80 11.24
N PHE A 293 -12.31 13.62 11.91
CA PHE A 293 -13.42 14.34 11.27
C PHE A 293 -12.92 15.34 10.23
N GLU A 294 -11.85 16.10 10.52
CA GLU A 294 -11.20 17.00 9.55
C GLU A 294 -10.69 16.23 8.34
N MET A 295 -10.11 15.04 8.55
CA MET A 295 -9.67 14.16 7.47
C MET A 295 -10.84 13.65 6.62
N ALA A 296 -11.92 13.18 7.23
CA ALA A 296 -13.13 12.72 6.54
C ALA A 296 -13.75 13.84 5.70
N LEU A 297 -13.90 15.04 6.29
CA LEU A 297 -14.39 16.21 5.57
C LEU A 297 -13.44 16.66 4.45
N SER A 298 -12.13 16.57 4.65
CA SER A 298 -11.14 16.81 3.59
C SER A 298 -11.23 15.77 2.46
N ASN A 299 -11.69 14.55 2.75
CA ASN A 299 -11.95 13.54 1.72
C ASN A 299 -13.24 13.87 0.95
N ILE A 300 -14.30 14.28 1.63
CA ILE A 300 -15.56 14.69 0.97
C ILE A 300 -15.35 15.95 0.14
N PHE A 301 -14.71 16.96 0.73
CA PHE A 301 -14.48 18.29 0.18
C PHE A 301 -12.97 18.56 0.07
N PRO A 302 -12.29 17.91 -0.89
CA PRO A 302 -10.86 18.09 -1.05
C PRO A 302 -10.55 19.50 -1.57
N GLU A 303 -9.31 19.91 -1.35
CA GLU A 303 -8.80 21.14 -1.95
C GLU A 303 -8.93 21.07 -3.49
N HIS A 304 -9.40 22.16 -4.10
CA HIS A 304 -9.66 22.24 -5.55
C HIS A 304 -10.80 21.35 -6.10
N ALA A 305 -11.70 20.81 -5.26
CA ALA A 305 -12.86 20.03 -5.72
C ALA A 305 -13.72 20.76 -6.77
N LEU A 306 -13.84 22.09 -6.63
CA LEU A 306 -14.64 22.97 -7.49
C LEU A 306 -13.78 23.86 -8.40
N ALA A 307 -12.47 23.59 -8.49
CA ALA A 307 -11.57 24.39 -9.31
C ALA A 307 -11.90 24.27 -10.80
N ASP A 308 -11.67 25.37 -11.53
CA ASP A 308 -11.79 25.43 -13.00
C ASP A 308 -13.14 24.93 -13.56
N GLY A 309 -14.20 25.04 -12.76
CA GLY A 309 -15.56 24.66 -13.11
C GLY A 309 -15.86 23.16 -12.95
N HIS A 310 -14.96 22.37 -12.37
CA HIS A 310 -15.21 20.97 -12.03
C HIS A 310 -16.10 20.86 -10.78
N ASP A 311 -16.60 19.65 -10.56
CA ASP A 311 -17.31 19.26 -9.34
C ASP A 311 -16.91 17.82 -8.99
N PHE A 312 -15.75 17.69 -8.35
CA PHE A 312 -15.15 16.41 -8.02
C PHE A 312 -15.77 15.78 -6.78
N GLN A 313 -16.18 14.52 -6.91
CA GLN A 313 -16.78 13.74 -5.83
C GLN A 313 -15.99 12.44 -5.64
N MET A 314 -15.87 11.99 -4.38
CA MET A 314 -15.27 10.68 -4.07
C MET A 314 -15.99 9.57 -4.84
N PHE A 315 -15.22 8.75 -5.55
CA PHE A 315 -15.76 7.74 -6.46
C PHE A 315 -14.97 6.43 -6.39
N SER A 316 -15.68 5.30 -6.44
CA SER A 316 -15.09 3.97 -6.59
C SER A 316 -15.19 3.54 -8.04
N PHE A 317 -14.04 3.37 -8.70
CA PHE A 317 -13.95 2.92 -10.08
C PHE A 317 -13.92 1.39 -10.12
N GLU A 318 -14.84 0.77 -10.87
CA GLU A 318 -14.84 -0.69 -11.06
C GLU A 318 -13.77 -1.13 -12.07
N ASP A 319 -13.54 -0.30 -13.09
CA ASP A 319 -12.55 -0.52 -14.13
C ASP A 319 -11.19 0.09 -13.81
N THR A 320 -10.14 -0.49 -14.40
CA THR A 320 -8.77 0.04 -14.31
C THR A 320 -8.73 1.45 -14.90
N THR A 321 -8.60 2.46 -14.04
CA THR A 321 -8.75 3.87 -14.41
C THR A 321 -7.49 4.67 -14.08
N SER A 322 -7.01 5.46 -15.04
CA SER A 322 -5.86 6.36 -14.86
C SER A 322 -6.29 7.79 -14.58
N CYS A 323 -5.51 8.50 -13.77
CA CYS A 323 -5.74 9.90 -13.44
C CYS A 323 -5.52 10.81 -14.66
N LYS A 324 -6.48 11.70 -14.95
CA LYS A 324 -6.40 12.62 -16.10
C LYS A 324 -5.27 13.65 -16.01
N ALA A 325 -4.80 13.94 -14.80
CA ALA A 325 -3.71 14.91 -14.57
C ALA A 325 -2.31 14.27 -14.66
N CYS A 326 -2.04 13.19 -13.91
CA CYS A 326 -0.70 12.59 -13.87
C CYS A 326 -0.52 11.35 -14.75
N GLN A 327 -1.60 10.84 -15.36
CA GLN A 327 -1.64 9.61 -16.18
C GLN A 327 -1.26 8.33 -15.42
N MET A 328 -1.05 8.38 -14.11
CA MET A 328 -0.81 7.20 -13.28
C MET A 328 -2.13 6.53 -12.89
N LEU A 329 -2.07 5.22 -12.60
CA LEU A 329 -3.21 4.42 -12.16
C LEU A 329 -3.80 4.93 -10.84
N LEU A 330 -5.14 4.97 -10.75
CA LEU A 330 -5.87 5.08 -9.50
C LEU A 330 -5.79 3.72 -8.78
N ARG A 331 -4.93 3.62 -7.77
CA ARG A 331 -4.63 2.35 -7.09
C ARG A 331 -5.73 1.97 -6.10
N GLY A 332 -5.96 0.66 -5.95
CA GLY A 332 -6.95 0.09 -5.03
C GLY A 332 -8.25 -0.33 -5.73
N THR A 333 -9.17 -0.91 -4.94
CA THR A 333 -10.45 -1.44 -5.43
C THR A 333 -11.67 -0.69 -4.89
N PHE A 334 -11.45 0.33 -4.06
CA PHE A 334 -12.51 1.08 -3.40
C PHE A 334 -12.03 2.51 -3.12
N TYR A 335 -12.86 3.51 -3.42
CA TYR A 335 -12.56 4.94 -3.31
C TYR A 335 -11.13 5.31 -3.74
N GLN A 336 -10.74 4.88 -4.94
CA GLN A 336 -9.38 5.10 -5.46
C GLN A 336 -9.07 6.57 -5.75
N GLY A 337 -10.09 7.41 -5.88
CA GLY A 337 -9.93 8.82 -6.16
C GLY A 337 -11.26 9.54 -6.38
N TYR A 338 -11.24 10.54 -7.24
CA TYR A 338 -12.35 11.46 -7.47
C TYR A 338 -12.80 11.42 -8.92
N ARG A 339 -14.09 11.67 -9.12
CA ARG A 339 -14.70 11.82 -10.43
C ARG A 339 -15.47 13.13 -10.50
N CYS A 340 -15.20 13.93 -11.53
CA CYS A 340 -15.99 15.13 -11.80
C CYS A 340 -17.41 14.74 -12.23
N SER A 341 -18.44 15.24 -11.54
CA SER A 341 -19.86 14.98 -11.87
C SER A 341 -20.22 15.51 -13.26
N ARG A 342 -19.58 16.62 -13.68
CA ARG A 342 -19.81 17.33 -14.94
C ARG A 342 -19.11 16.69 -16.13
N CYS A 343 -17.78 16.61 -16.10
CA CYS A 343 -16.98 16.12 -17.25
C CYS A 343 -16.54 14.66 -17.12
N ARG A 344 -16.92 13.97 -16.04
CA ARG A 344 -16.55 12.58 -15.72
C ARG A 344 -15.05 12.30 -15.58
N ALA A 345 -14.21 13.34 -15.56
CA ALA A 345 -12.76 13.19 -15.43
C ALA A 345 -12.37 12.48 -14.11
N PRO A 346 -11.55 11.42 -14.17
CA PRO A 346 -10.97 10.77 -12.99
C PRO A 346 -9.68 11.48 -12.55
N ALA A 347 -9.44 11.59 -11.23
CA ALA A 347 -8.23 12.20 -10.68
C ALA A 347 -7.90 11.69 -9.26
N HIS A 348 -6.62 11.70 -8.89
CA HIS A 348 -6.17 11.56 -7.49
C HIS A 348 -6.52 12.81 -6.68
N LYS A 349 -6.57 12.69 -5.34
CA LYS A 349 -6.86 13.82 -4.42
C LYS A 349 -5.90 14.99 -4.61
N GLU A 350 -4.61 14.68 -4.69
CA GLU A 350 -3.51 15.61 -4.87
C GLU A 350 -3.38 16.16 -6.31
N CYS A 351 -4.18 15.64 -7.23
CA CYS A 351 -4.13 16.00 -8.65
C CYS A 351 -5.24 16.96 -9.07
N LEU A 352 -6.25 17.23 -8.23
CA LEU A 352 -7.47 17.97 -8.59
C LEU A 352 -7.17 19.38 -9.13
N GLY A 353 -6.22 20.10 -8.53
CA GLY A 353 -5.79 21.43 -8.98
C GLY A 353 -4.92 21.45 -10.24
N ARG A 354 -4.58 20.29 -10.82
CA ARG A 354 -3.75 20.18 -12.03
C ARG A 354 -4.55 19.93 -13.30
N LEU A 355 -5.88 19.79 -13.20
CA LEU A 355 -6.74 19.62 -14.36
C LEU A 355 -7.07 20.98 -14.98
N GLY A 356 -7.11 21.03 -16.32
CA GLY A 356 -7.59 22.22 -17.03
C GLY A 356 -9.10 22.43 -16.87
N THR A 357 -9.64 23.44 -17.55
CA THR A 357 -11.07 23.82 -17.46
C THR A 357 -12.05 22.69 -17.73
N CYS A 358 -13.05 22.61 -16.86
CA CYS A 358 -14.19 21.71 -17.00
C CYS A 358 -15.00 22.06 -18.25
N GLY A 359 -15.45 21.04 -18.99
CA GLY A 359 -16.32 21.25 -20.15
C GLY A 359 -15.62 21.48 -21.48
N ARG A 360 -14.30 21.31 -21.61
CA ARG A 360 -13.66 21.13 -22.93
C ARG A 360 -13.95 19.73 -23.49
N ALA A 361 -15.21 19.49 -23.79
CA ALA A 361 -15.70 18.52 -24.73
C ALA A 361 -16.93 19.17 -25.39
N HIS A 362 -16.81 19.47 -26.68
CA HIS A 362 -17.89 19.88 -27.60
C HIS A 362 -18.21 21.39 -27.73
N GLN A 363 -17.33 22.15 -28.40
CA GLN A 363 -17.70 23.35 -29.17
C GLN A 363 -16.52 23.74 -30.07
N ASP A 364 -16.69 23.61 -31.39
CA ASP A 364 -16.11 24.49 -32.41
C ASP A 364 -16.67 24.13 -33.80
N LEU A 365 -17.89 24.61 -34.05
CA LEU A 365 -18.38 24.90 -35.39
C LEU A 365 -18.89 26.34 -35.36
N THR A 366 -18.34 27.16 -36.28
CA THR A 366 -18.85 28.40 -36.90
C THR A 366 -18.01 29.66 -36.69
N GLY A 367 -17.36 30.10 -37.78
CA GLY A 367 -17.43 31.50 -38.21
C GLY A 367 -16.11 32.30 -38.19
N PRO A 368 -15.80 33.10 -39.24
CA PRO A 368 -14.44 33.45 -39.62
C PRO A 368 -14.02 34.86 -39.20
N GLN A 369 -12.71 35.13 -39.09
CA GLN A 369 -12.14 36.40 -39.58
C GLN A 369 -10.60 36.42 -39.63
N ASN A 370 -10.11 36.80 -40.81
CA ASN A 370 -8.78 37.31 -41.08
C ASN A 370 -8.37 38.43 -40.12
N LYS A 371 -7.11 38.43 -39.66
CA LYS A 371 -6.21 39.58 -39.78
C LYS A 371 -4.75 39.17 -39.59
N SER A 372 -3.96 39.58 -40.57
CA SER A 372 -2.51 39.41 -40.69
C SER A 372 -1.73 40.11 -39.57
N GLN A 373 -0.63 39.50 -39.11
CA GLN A 373 0.63 40.19 -38.84
C GLN A 373 1.80 39.18 -38.82
N ARG A 374 2.94 39.61 -39.38
CA ARG A 374 4.13 38.82 -39.76
C ARG A 374 4.97 38.33 -38.56
N PRO A 375 5.88 37.35 -38.77
CA PRO A 375 6.47 36.54 -37.71
C PRO A 375 7.78 37.10 -37.14
N GLY A 376 7.93 36.99 -35.81
CA GLY A 376 9.20 37.10 -35.08
C GLY A 376 9.80 35.70 -34.83
N PRO A 377 11.11 35.60 -34.52
CA PRO A 377 11.86 34.35 -34.66
C PRO A 377 11.49 33.32 -33.58
N GLU A 378 11.29 32.10 -34.05
CA GLU A 378 10.82 30.94 -33.31
C GLU A 378 11.83 30.48 -32.25
N LYS A 379 11.42 30.55 -30.98
CA LYS A 379 12.00 29.70 -29.93
C LYS A 379 11.51 28.27 -30.19
N LYS A 380 12.45 27.38 -30.52
CA LYS A 380 12.27 25.93 -30.69
C LYS A 380 11.32 25.37 -29.61
N ARG A 381 10.12 24.99 -30.05
CA ARG A 381 9.23 24.09 -29.31
C ARG A 381 9.97 22.77 -29.14
N GLY A 382 10.12 22.33 -27.89
CA GLY A 382 10.60 21.00 -27.56
C GLY A 382 9.67 19.95 -28.15
N ASP A 383 10.29 18.98 -28.80
CA ASP A 383 9.72 17.87 -29.54
C ASP A 383 8.81 17.01 -28.64
N LEU A 384 7.50 17.16 -28.77
CA LEU A 384 6.55 16.16 -28.27
C LEU A 384 6.72 14.96 -29.21
N GLY A 385 7.42 13.92 -28.77
CA GLY A 385 7.67 12.71 -29.55
C GLY A 385 6.36 12.00 -29.94
N LEU A 386 5.76 12.44 -31.04
CA LEU A 386 4.58 11.82 -31.62
C LEU A 386 4.98 10.43 -32.19
N PRO A 387 4.07 9.44 -32.19
CA PRO A 387 4.35 8.12 -32.71
C PRO A 387 4.77 8.19 -34.19
N LYS A 388 5.98 7.71 -34.50
CA LYS A 388 6.48 7.59 -35.87
C LYS A 388 6.05 6.25 -36.46
N MET A 389 5.51 6.29 -37.66
CA MET A 389 5.13 5.12 -38.44
C MET A 389 5.88 5.12 -39.77
N GLU A 390 6.25 3.96 -40.26
CA GLU A 390 6.85 3.78 -41.59
C GLU A 390 5.78 3.29 -42.55
N ALA A 391 5.65 3.94 -43.70
CA ALA A 391 4.79 3.47 -44.78
C ALA A 391 5.30 2.13 -45.31
N ASN A 392 4.47 1.10 -45.23
CA ASN A 392 4.79 -0.23 -45.75
C ASN A 392 4.12 -0.50 -47.11
N GLN A 393 3.17 0.35 -47.52
CA GLN A 393 2.43 0.26 -48.77
C GLN A 393 2.39 1.61 -49.46
N HIS A 394 2.41 1.60 -50.79
CA HIS A 394 2.19 2.81 -51.57
C HIS A 394 0.72 3.21 -51.50
N TYR A 395 0.44 4.46 -51.12
CA TYR A 395 -0.88 5.04 -51.12
C TYR A 395 -0.88 6.35 -51.90
N GLY A 396 -1.45 6.33 -53.11
CA GLY A 396 -1.50 7.48 -54.02
C GLY A 396 -2.67 8.44 -53.79
N GLY A 397 -3.43 8.28 -52.69
CA GLY A 397 -4.68 9.00 -52.44
C GLY A 397 -5.96 8.27 -52.88
N VAL A 398 -5.87 6.96 -53.15
CA VAL A 398 -6.99 6.10 -53.57
C VAL A 398 -7.03 4.82 -52.71
N PRO A 399 -8.18 4.44 -52.12
CA PRO A 399 -9.46 5.19 -52.11
C PRO A 399 -9.28 6.53 -51.38
N PRO A 400 -10.05 7.59 -51.71
CA PRO A 400 -9.94 8.86 -51.00
C PRO A 400 -10.43 8.72 -49.54
N PRO A 401 -9.95 9.55 -48.60
CA PRO A 401 -10.45 9.59 -47.23
C PRO A 401 -11.97 9.81 -47.21
N PRO A 402 -12.74 9.11 -46.35
CA PRO A 402 -14.18 9.33 -46.20
C PRO A 402 -14.51 10.80 -45.87
N GLY A 403 -15.70 11.25 -46.28
CA GLY A 403 -16.14 12.65 -46.31
C GLY A 403 -15.68 13.55 -45.16
N ALA A 404 -15.35 14.81 -45.50
CA ALA A 404 -14.94 15.91 -44.62
C ALA A 404 -13.62 15.74 -43.81
N MET A 405 -12.91 14.62 -43.90
CA MET A 405 -11.66 14.41 -43.14
C MET A 405 -10.51 15.33 -43.62
N GLY A 406 -10.41 15.61 -44.92
CA GLY A 406 -9.37 16.50 -45.48
C GLY A 406 -8.57 15.85 -46.61
N PRO A 407 -7.44 16.45 -47.04
CA PRO A 407 -6.65 15.94 -48.15
C PRO A 407 -5.97 14.61 -47.83
N ALA A 408 -5.84 13.74 -48.83
CA ALA A 408 -5.13 12.48 -48.71
C ALA A 408 -3.62 12.72 -48.62
N LEU A 409 -2.96 12.11 -47.63
CA LEU A 409 -1.49 12.09 -47.57
C LEU A 409 -0.98 10.98 -48.49
N ARG A 410 -0.19 11.34 -49.49
CA ARG A 410 0.43 10.35 -50.39
C ARG A 410 1.60 9.69 -49.65
N LEU A 411 1.64 8.36 -49.65
CA LEU A 411 2.69 7.57 -49.00
C LEU A 411 3.43 6.73 -50.04
N SER A 412 4.75 6.77 -50.00
CA SER A 412 5.63 5.82 -50.67
C SER A 412 6.22 4.84 -49.64
N PRO A 413 6.45 3.56 -49.98
CA PRO A 413 7.08 2.62 -49.07
C PRO A 413 8.42 3.15 -48.54
N GLY A 414 8.59 3.16 -47.22
CA GLY A 414 9.76 3.71 -46.53
C GLY A 414 9.59 5.15 -46.01
N ASP A 415 8.51 5.85 -46.37
CA ASP A 415 8.21 7.17 -45.81
C ASP A 415 7.96 7.08 -44.30
N ILE A 416 8.56 7.97 -43.52
CA ILE A 416 8.32 8.08 -42.08
C ILE A 416 7.25 9.15 -41.85
N VAL A 417 6.20 8.81 -41.12
CA VAL A 417 5.05 9.66 -40.84
C VAL A 417 4.89 9.80 -39.33
N GLU A 418 4.90 11.04 -38.85
CA GLU A 418 4.50 11.36 -37.47
C GLU A 418 2.98 11.41 -37.39
N VAL A 419 2.39 10.49 -36.62
CA VAL A 419 0.94 10.38 -36.48
C VAL A 419 0.44 11.45 -35.53
N THR A 420 -0.42 12.32 -36.05
CA THR A 420 -1.01 13.45 -35.30
C THR A 420 -2.40 13.13 -34.78
N VAL A 421 -3.16 12.24 -35.46
CA VAL A 421 -4.48 11.76 -35.03
C VAL A 421 -4.62 10.27 -35.38
N ALA A 422 -4.84 9.43 -34.38
CA ALA A 422 -5.16 8.01 -34.54
C ALA A 422 -6.11 7.54 -33.45
N GLU A 423 -7.26 7.01 -33.86
CA GLU A 423 -8.22 6.32 -32.99
C GLU A 423 -8.19 4.83 -33.32
N ALA A 424 -8.21 3.96 -32.30
CA ALA A 424 -8.03 2.51 -32.46
C ALA A 424 -9.13 1.82 -33.29
N GLU A 425 -10.31 2.44 -33.34
CA GLU A 425 -11.49 1.94 -34.05
C GLU A 425 -11.63 2.54 -35.47
N GLN A 426 -10.81 3.56 -35.79
CA GLN A 426 -10.84 4.22 -37.10
C GLN A 426 -9.77 3.64 -38.05
N LEU A 427 -10.19 3.38 -39.29
CA LEU A 427 -9.32 2.84 -40.35
C LEU A 427 -8.45 3.90 -41.06
N TRP A 428 -8.65 5.17 -40.72
CA TRP A 428 -7.99 6.33 -41.35
C TRP A 428 -7.29 7.16 -40.27
N TRP A 429 -5.99 7.39 -40.45
CA TRP A 429 -5.18 8.16 -39.52
C TRP A 429 -4.68 9.42 -40.21
N GLN A 430 -4.44 10.47 -39.42
CA GLN A 430 -3.81 11.70 -39.88
C GLN A 430 -2.37 11.74 -39.42
N GLY A 431 -1.48 12.16 -40.29
CA GLY A 431 -0.09 12.36 -39.93
C GLY A 431 0.62 13.33 -40.85
N ARG A 432 1.87 13.58 -40.49
CA ARG A 432 2.81 14.42 -41.22
C ARG A 432 3.96 13.55 -41.71
N ASN A 433 4.20 13.52 -43.01
CA ASN A 433 5.41 12.88 -43.54
C ASN A 433 6.63 13.72 -43.12
N VAL A 434 7.59 13.06 -42.46
CA VAL A 434 8.77 13.68 -41.84
C VAL A 434 9.77 14.16 -42.89
N VAL A 435 9.78 13.55 -44.08
CA VAL A 435 10.73 13.85 -45.15
C VAL A 435 10.29 15.05 -45.98
N ASN A 436 9.04 15.08 -46.43
CA ASN A 436 8.53 16.15 -47.30
C ASN A 436 7.67 17.19 -46.56
N GLY A 437 7.27 16.92 -45.31
CA GLY A 437 6.47 17.81 -44.47
C GLY A 437 4.97 17.82 -44.78
N ASP A 438 4.50 17.01 -45.74
CA ASP A 438 3.10 16.97 -46.15
C ASP A 438 2.21 16.40 -45.04
N VAL A 439 1.03 16.99 -44.86
CA VAL A 439 0.05 16.58 -43.83
C VAL A 439 -1.24 16.17 -44.51
N GLY A 440 -1.80 15.03 -44.09
CA GLY A 440 -3.06 14.55 -44.61
C GLY A 440 -3.46 13.20 -44.03
N TRP A 441 -4.49 12.61 -44.61
CA TRP A 441 -5.08 11.35 -44.14
C TRP A 441 -4.66 10.16 -44.99
N PHE A 442 -4.38 9.04 -44.32
CA PHE A 442 -3.99 7.78 -44.95
C PHE A 442 -4.61 6.58 -44.22
N PRO A 443 -4.80 5.44 -44.90
CA PRO A 443 -5.30 4.22 -44.25
C PRO A 443 -4.30 3.70 -43.20
N CYS A 444 -4.76 3.35 -42.01
CA CYS A 444 -3.89 2.83 -40.94
C CYS A 444 -3.13 1.55 -41.36
N ALA A 445 -3.72 0.75 -42.25
CA ALA A 445 -3.11 -0.46 -42.80
C ALA A 445 -1.88 -0.18 -43.70
N ALA A 446 -1.70 1.05 -44.18
CA ALA A 446 -0.60 1.44 -45.07
C ALA A 446 0.69 1.79 -44.32
N VAL A 447 0.67 1.77 -42.98
CA VAL A 447 1.82 2.10 -42.15
C VAL A 447 2.04 1.04 -41.05
N ARG A 448 3.26 0.98 -40.52
CA ARG A 448 3.63 0.15 -39.36
C ARG A 448 4.44 0.99 -38.36
N PRO A 449 4.49 0.62 -37.07
CA PRO A 449 5.34 1.30 -36.09
C PRO A 449 6.78 1.39 -36.59
N PHE A 450 7.33 2.61 -36.66
CA PHE A 450 8.72 2.85 -37.01
C PHE A 450 9.57 2.59 -35.76
N ILE A 451 10.29 1.48 -35.76
CA ILE A 451 11.27 1.15 -34.72
C ILE A 451 12.63 1.55 -35.29
N SER A 452 13.29 2.54 -34.68
CA SER A 452 14.67 2.89 -35.04
C SER A 452 15.59 1.73 -34.66
N GLN A 453 15.90 0.85 -35.61
CA GLN A 453 16.81 -0.27 -35.39
C GLN A 453 18.25 0.08 -35.80
N PRO A 454 19.27 -0.30 -34.99
CA PRO A 454 20.61 -0.61 -35.48
C PRO A 454 20.59 -1.90 -36.34
N PRO A 455 21.62 -2.21 -37.14
CA PRO A 455 21.50 -3.13 -38.27
C PRO A 455 21.23 -4.59 -37.86
N HIS A 456 20.15 -5.15 -38.43
CA HIS A 456 19.85 -6.56 -38.77
C HIS A 456 20.37 -7.72 -37.89
N VAL A 457 19.44 -8.54 -37.34
CA VAL A 457 19.26 -9.98 -37.68
C VAL A 457 17.78 -10.37 -37.45
N SER A 458 17.20 -11.09 -38.42
CA SER A 458 15.81 -11.53 -38.48
C SER A 458 15.54 -12.80 -37.65
N THR A 459 14.35 -12.92 -37.02
CA THR A 459 13.40 -14.05 -37.21
C THR A 459 12.13 -13.91 -36.36
N SER A 460 11.00 -14.21 -37.00
CA SER A 460 9.62 -14.33 -36.52
C SER A 460 9.41 -14.77 -35.06
N ARG A 461 8.58 -14.05 -34.28
CA ARG A 461 7.80 -14.66 -33.18
C ARG A 461 6.41 -14.07 -33.03
N TYR A 462 5.49 -15.02 -32.86
CA TYR A 462 4.05 -14.93 -32.67
C TYR A 462 3.66 -14.13 -31.41
N ARG A 463 2.43 -13.60 -31.42
CA ARG A 463 1.71 -13.00 -30.27
C ARG A 463 2.12 -13.61 -28.93
N THR A 464 2.82 -12.85 -28.10
CA THR A 464 3.06 -13.19 -26.69
C THR A 464 1.96 -12.58 -25.82
N GLU A 465 0.87 -13.31 -25.61
CA GLU A 465 -0.01 -13.08 -24.46
C GLU A 465 0.58 -13.81 -23.25
N VAL A 466 0.88 -13.09 -22.17
CA VAL A 466 1.34 -13.69 -20.91
C VAL A 466 0.11 -14.12 -20.12
N LYS A 467 0.02 -15.41 -19.77
CA LYS A 467 -1.05 -15.96 -18.92
C LYS A 467 -0.47 -16.50 -17.62
N HIS A 468 -0.94 -15.98 -16.50
CA HIS A 468 -0.56 -16.47 -15.17
C HIS A 468 -1.34 -17.75 -14.84
N ILE A 469 -0.65 -18.82 -14.47
CA ILE A 469 -1.23 -20.10 -14.07
C ILE A 469 -0.89 -20.35 -12.61
N LYS A 470 -1.91 -20.51 -11.75
CA LYS A 470 -1.72 -20.79 -10.33
C LYS A 470 -1.45 -22.28 -10.10
N VAL A 471 -0.37 -22.60 -9.40
CA VAL A 471 -0.09 -23.95 -8.90
C VAL A 471 -0.80 -24.12 -7.56
N MET A 472 -1.53 -25.23 -7.38
CA MET A 472 -2.17 -25.57 -6.12
C MET A 472 -1.36 -26.62 -5.37
N THR A 473 -1.28 -26.47 -4.05
CA THR A 473 -0.67 -27.43 -3.13
C THR A 473 -1.74 -27.96 -2.18
N ALA A 474 -1.91 -29.28 -2.13
CA ALA A 474 -2.63 -29.92 -1.04
C ALA A 474 -2.13 -31.34 -0.85
N GLU A 475 -2.14 -31.79 0.42
CA GLU A 475 -1.60 -33.10 0.85
C GLU A 475 -0.11 -33.30 0.51
N GLY A 476 0.67 -32.21 0.42
CA GLY A 476 2.10 -32.28 0.07
C GLY A 476 2.39 -32.54 -1.42
N LEU A 477 1.38 -32.42 -2.29
CA LEU A 477 1.52 -32.61 -3.73
C LEU A 477 1.20 -31.33 -4.51
N TYR A 478 1.93 -31.11 -5.62
CA TYR A 478 1.80 -29.97 -6.53
C TYR A 478 0.88 -30.32 -7.70
N ARG A 479 -0.07 -29.45 -8.05
CA ARG A 479 -1.00 -29.69 -9.16
C ARG A 479 -1.46 -28.41 -9.86
N LEU A 480 -1.68 -28.47 -11.17
CA LEU A 480 -2.37 -27.40 -11.93
C LEU A 480 -3.89 -27.60 -11.95
N THR A 481 -4.35 -28.86 -11.82
CA THR A 481 -5.76 -29.27 -11.73
C THR A 481 -5.89 -30.52 -10.86
N GLU A 482 -7.10 -30.91 -10.46
CA GLU A 482 -7.33 -32.12 -9.65
C GLU A 482 -7.03 -33.43 -10.39
N LYS A 483 -6.82 -33.38 -11.71
CA LYS A 483 -6.58 -34.58 -12.52
C LYS A 483 -5.19 -35.17 -12.36
N LYS A 484 -4.20 -34.37 -11.96
CA LYS A 484 -2.80 -34.80 -11.94
C LYS A 484 -1.98 -34.10 -10.87
N ALA A 485 -1.31 -34.88 -10.03
CA ALA A 485 -0.52 -34.42 -8.90
C ALA A 485 0.93 -34.90 -9.01
N PHE A 486 1.87 -34.08 -8.55
CA PHE A 486 3.32 -34.30 -8.64
C PHE A 486 3.94 -34.18 -7.24
N LYS A 487 5.02 -34.91 -7.00
CA LYS A 487 5.71 -34.91 -5.70
C LYS A 487 6.64 -33.70 -5.53
N GLY A 488 6.92 -32.98 -6.61
CA GLY A 488 7.70 -31.74 -6.60
C GLY A 488 7.31 -30.78 -7.72
N LEU A 489 7.58 -29.50 -7.51
CA LEU A 489 7.34 -28.45 -8.51
C LEU A 489 8.22 -28.63 -9.76
N VAL A 490 9.46 -29.09 -9.58
CA VAL A 490 10.38 -29.42 -10.69
C VAL A 490 9.77 -30.50 -11.57
N GLU A 491 9.20 -31.54 -10.98
CA GLU A 491 8.54 -32.64 -11.70
C GLU A 491 7.31 -32.15 -12.47
N LEU A 492 6.52 -31.23 -11.88
CA LEU A 492 5.39 -30.58 -12.54
C LEU A 492 5.84 -29.76 -13.75
N VAL A 493 6.89 -28.93 -13.59
CA VAL A 493 7.42 -28.07 -14.66
C VAL A 493 8.00 -28.92 -15.79
N GLU A 494 8.84 -29.91 -15.46
CA GLU A 494 9.39 -30.85 -16.44
C GLU A 494 8.31 -31.64 -17.19
N PHE A 495 7.23 -32.00 -16.51
CA PHE A 495 6.11 -32.68 -17.13
C PHE A 495 5.42 -31.78 -18.16
N TYR A 496 5.05 -30.55 -17.80
CA TYR A 496 4.36 -29.63 -18.72
C TYR A 496 5.28 -28.90 -19.71
N GLN A 497 6.59 -29.03 -19.59
CA GLN A 497 7.54 -28.70 -20.67
C GLN A 497 7.47 -29.73 -21.81
N ARG A 498 7.10 -30.98 -21.51
CA ARG A 498 7.06 -32.09 -22.48
C ARG A 498 5.63 -32.47 -22.89
N ASN A 499 4.62 -32.04 -22.14
CA ASN A 499 3.22 -32.39 -22.35
C ASN A 499 2.35 -31.13 -22.46
N SER A 500 1.36 -31.16 -23.35
CA SER A 500 0.46 -30.03 -23.58
C SER A 500 -0.38 -29.72 -22.34
N LEU A 501 -0.58 -28.43 -22.07
CA LEU A 501 -1.47 -27.92 -21.04
C LEU A 501 -2.96 -28.10 -21.37
N LYS A 502 -3.29 -28.61 -22.57
CA LYS A 502 -4.67 -28.85 -23.05
C LYS A 502 -5.50 -29.70 -22.09
N ASP A 503 -4.86 -30.66 -21.41
CA ASP A 503 -5.51 -31.56 -20.46
C ASP A 503 -6.03 -30.83 -19.22
N CYS A 504 -5.37 -29.72 -18.87
CA CYS A 504 -5.73 -28.82 -17.77
C CYS A 504 -6.61 -27.65 -18.25
N PHE A 505 -6.32 -27.11 -19.43
CA PHE A 505 -6.98 -25.94 -19.99
C PHE A 505 -7.35 -26.21 -21.46
N LYS A 506 -8.63 -26.49 -21.74
CA LYS A 506 -9.09 -26.88 -23.09
C LYS A 506 -8.74 -25.88 -24.20
N ALA A 507 -8.53 -24.60 -23.84
CA ALA A 507 -8.17 -23.52 -24.76
C ALA A 507 -6.65 -23.26 -24.88
N LEU A 508 -5.80 -24.07 -24.23
CA LEU A 508 -4.35 -23.85 -24.15
C LEU A 508 -3.59 -25.10 -24.62
N ASP A 509 -3.50 -25.30 -25.94
CA ASP A 509 -2.77 -26.42 -26.53
C ASP A 509 -1.28 -26.07 -26.73
N THR A 510 -0.57 -25.88 -25.62
CA THR A 510 0.86 -25.54 -25.61
C THR A 510 1.57 -26.16 -24.41
N ALA A 511 2.88 -26.37 -24.51
CA ALA A 511 3.74 -26.73 -23.39
C ALA A 511 4.30 -25.46 -22.71
N LEU A 512 4.87 -25.60 -21.51
CA LEU A 512 5.63 -24.55 -20.83
C LEU A 512 6.89 -24.24 -21.67
N LEU A 513 7.05 -22.97 -22.03
CA LEU A 513 8.20 -22.46 -22.78
C LEU A 513 9.20 -21.76 -21.85
N VAL A 514 10.34 -21.38 -22.42
CA VAL A 514 11.58 -20.84 -21.80
C VAL A 514 11.37 -20.11 -20.46
N PRO A 515 12.17 -20.40 -19.41
CA PRO A 515 12.11 -19.70 -18.12
C PRO A 515 12.30 -18.19 -18.27
N PHE A 516 11.55 -17.41 -17.49
CA PHE A 516 11.56 -15.94 -17.54
C PHE A 516 12.88 -15.30 -17.04
N LYS A 517 13.80 -16.06 -16.43
CA LYS A 517 15.17 -15.65 -16.08
C LYS A 517 16.11 -16.85 -16.17
N GLU A 518 17.10 -16.81 -17.07
CA GLU A 518 18.23 -17.73 -17.02
C GLU A 518 19.22 -17.27 -15.93
N PRO A 519 19.83 -18.20 -15.16
CA PRO A 519 20.99 -17.88 -14.35
C PRO A 519 22.22 -17.79 -15.26
N GLU A 520 22.84 -16.62 -15.33
CA GLU A 520 24.18 -16.45 -15.91
C GLU A 520 25.18 -17.35 -15.17
N SER A 521 25.43 -18.55 -15.69
CA SER A 521 26.49 -19.41 -15.21
C SER A 521 27.26 -19.98 -16.40
N ARG A 522 28.21 -19.19 -16.90
CA ARG A 522 29.44 -19.67 -17.56
C ARG A 522 30.38 -18.51 -17.91
N ALA A 523 31.02 -17.95 -16.89
CA ALA A 523 32.30 -17.24 -17.04
C ALA A 523 33.18 -17.57 -15.82
N GLY A 524 34.45 -17.89 -16.06
CA GLY A 524 35.38 -18.44 -15.07
C GLY A 524 35.79 -17.48 -13.93
N PRO A 525 36.71 -17.89 -13.05
CA PRO A 525 37.06 -17.14 -11.84
C PRO A 525 37.83 -15.85 -12.15
N TRP A 526 37.39 -14.72 -11.59
CA TRP A 526 38.08 -13.43 -11.61
C TRP A 526 38.77 -13.17 -10.25
N PRO A 527 39.86 -12.35 -10.20
CA PRO A 527 40.70 -12.20 -9.02
C PRO A 527 40.07 -11.35 -7.89
N PRO A 528 40.55 -11.47 -6.64
CA PRO A 528 39.96 -10.80 -5.48
C PRO A 528 40.42 -9.35 -5.38
N GLY A 529 39.47 -8.40 -5.47
CA GLY A 529 39.72 -6.97 -5.25
C GLY A 529 38.87 -6.00 -6.08
N ALA A 530 38.13 -6.48 -7.08
CA ALA A 530 37.22 -5.64 -7.85
C ALA A 530 35.93 -5.35 -7.06
N VAL A 531 35.78 -4.11 -6.60
CA VAL A 531 34.51 -3.60 -6.07
C VAL A 531 33.49 -3.65 -7.21
N ARG A 532 32.40 -4.41 -7.04
CA ARG A 532 31.30 -4.48 -8.00
C ARG A 532 30.72 -3.07 -8.21
N SER A 533 30.92 -2.50 -9.40
CA SER A 533 30.27 -1.26 -9.82
C SER A 533 28.88 -1.57 -10.38
N PHE A 534 27.90 -0.73 -10.05
CA PHE A 534 26.51 -0.81 -10.54
C PHE A 534 26.31 -0.13 -11.91
N GLY A 535 27.40 0.22 -12.61
CA GLY A 535 27.43 1.00 -13.85
C GLY A 535 28.15 2.34 -13.71
N SER A 536 28.20 3.11 -14.79
CA SER A 536 28.65 4.51 -14.81
C SER A 536 27.44 5.45 -14.92
N ALA A 537 27.57 6.66 -14.38
CA ALA A 537 26.57 7.71 -14.53
C ALA A 537 27.26 9.00 -14.97
N LYS A 538 26.62 9.78 -15.84
CA LYS A 538 27.13 11.06 -16.32
C LYS A 538 26.38 12.22 -15.65
N ALA A 539 27.09 13.18 -15.09
CA ALA A 539 26.48 14.37 -14.49
C ALA A 539 25.80 15.24 -15.55
N ARG A 540 24.53 15.56 -15.33
CA ARG A 540 23.72 16.49 -16.14
C ARG A 540 23.76 17.93 -15.63
N TYR A 541 24.14 18.12 -14.37
CA TYR A 541 24.21 19.44 -13.74
C TYR A 541 25.39 19.51 -12.79
N ASP A 542 25.93 20.71 -12.58
CA ASP A 542 26.95 20.97 -11.56
C ASP A 542 26.37 20.76 -10.15
N PHE A 543 27.16 20.16 -9.27
CA PHE A 543 26.84 19.98 -7.86
C PHE A 543 28.06 20.27 -6.99
N CYS A 544 27.94 21.19 -6.02
CA CYS A 544 29.00 21.52 -5.08
C CYS A 544 28.82 20.74 -3.77
N ALA A 545 29.81 19.92 -3.41
CA ALA A 545 29.83 19.21 -2.13
C ALA A 545 29.78 20.20 -0.96
N ARG A 546 28.91 19.93 0.01
CA ARG A 546 28.70 20.73 1.21
C ARG A 546 29.59 20.29 2.37
N ASP A 547 30.03 19.04 2.36
CA ASP A 547 30.93 18.46 3.35
C ASP A 547 31.91 17.44 2.73
N ARG A 548 32.68 16.75 3.59
CA ARG A 548 33.73 15.80 3.18
C ARG A 548 33.19 14.44 2.70
N THR A 549 31.89 14.18 2.87
CA THR A 549 31.23 12.93 2.50
C THR A 549 30.57 13.00 1.13
N GLU A 550 30.40 14.21 0.58
CA GLU A 550 29.80 14.48 -0.74
C GLU A 550 30.87 14.64 -1.84
N LEU A 551 30.49 14.34 -3.08
CA LEU A 551 31.30 14.59 -4.28
C LEU A 551 30.86 15.87 -4.98
N THR A 552 31.82 16.71 -5.36
CA THR A 552 31.56 17.80 -6.29
C THR A 552 31.50 17.22 -7.70
N LEU A 553 30.40 17.50 -8.41
CA LEU A 553 30.20 17.11 -9.81
C LEU A 553 30.21 18.35 -10.71
N ARG A 554 30.73 18.21 -11.92
CA ARG A 554 30.54 19.16 -13.01
C ARG A 554 29.74 18.51 -14.12
N GLU A 555 28.89 19.26 -14.79
CA GLU A 555 28.13 18.80 -15.96
C GLU A 555 29.08 18.15 -16.97
N GLY A 556 28.80 16.90 -17.32
CA GLY A 556 29.62 16.06 -18.20
C GLY A 556 30.56 15.08 -17.50
N ASP A 557 30.78 15.21 -16.19
CA ASP A 557 31.60 14.27 -15.42
C ASP A 557 31.06 12.84 -15.47
N VAL A 558 31.93 11.83 -15.54
CA VAL A 558 31.57 10.40 -15.52
C VAL A 558 31.92 9.82 -14.16
N ILE A 559 30.90 9.37 -13.42
CA ILE A 559 30.99 8.84 -12.08
C ILE A 559 30.82 7.32 -12.11
N ARG A 560 31.72 6.59 -11.47
CA ARG A 560 31.56 5.15 -11.25
C ARG A 560 30.59 4.92 -10.09
N VAL A 561 29.44 4.30 -10.34
CA VAL A 561 28.40 4.09 -9.33
C VAL A 561 28.76 2.87 -8.47
N LEU A 562 28.96 3.10 -7.16
CA LEU A 562 29.35 2.07 -6.20
C LEU A 562 28.16 1.56 -5.38
N SER A 563 27.16 2.41 -5.09
CA SER A 563 25.92 1.99 -4.46
C SER A 563 24.77 2.92 -4.82
N LYS A 564 23.63 2.32 -5.21
CA LYS A 564 22.33 2.97 -5.33
C LYS A 564 21.44 2.73 -4.09
N LYS A 565 21.93 2.01 -3.08
CA LYS A 565 21.24 1.70 -1.82
C LYS A 565 21.83 2.55 -0.69
N GLY A 566 20.98 3.18 0.12
CA GLY A 566 21.39 4.05 1.23
C GLY A 566 20.40 5.19 1.47
N HIS A 567 20.71 6.38 0.97
CA HIS A 567 19.86 7.57 1.13
C HIS A 567 18.90 7.75 -0.05
N PRO A 568 17.59 7.96 0.20
CA PRO A 568 16.63 8.25 -0.86
C PRO A 568 17.08 9.46 -1.71
N GLY A 569 17.23 9.25 -3.02
CA GLY A 569 17.64 10.31 -3.95
C GLY A 569 19.15 10.61 -4.02
N TRP A 570 20.00 9.86 -3.29
CA TRP A 570 21.47 10.04 -3.33
C TRP A 570 22.17 8.73 -3.69
N TRP A 571 23.16 8.81 -4.56
CA TRP A 571 24.01 7.68 -4.94
C TRP A 571 25.43 7.86 -4.42
N LYS A 572 26.07 6.74 -4.12
CA LYS A 572 27.49 6.71 -3.78
C LYS A 572 28.28 6.33 -5.01
N GLY A 573 29.29 7.11 -5.34
CA GLY A 573 30.18 6.79 -6.45
C GLY A 573 31.57 7.34 -6.25
N GLU A 574 32.36 7.15 -7.29
CA GLU A 574 33.76 7.55 -7.31
C GLU A 574 34.05 8.35 -8.56
N ILE A 575 34.70 9.50 -8.35
CA ILE A 575 35.19 10.35 -9.43
C ILE A 575 36.58 10.89 -9.04
N TYR A 576 37.52 10.86 -9.98
CA TYR A 576 38.92 11.28 -9.78
C TYR A 576 39.60 10.63 -8.53
N GLY A 577 39.25 9.38 -8.21
CA GLY A 577 39.80 8.64 -7.05
C GLY A 577 39.22 9.05 -5.70
N ARG A 578 38.19 9.91 -5.67
CA ARG A 578 37.48 10.33 -4.47
C ARG A 578 36.11 9.64 -4.41
N VAL A 579 35.79 9.05 -3.27
CA VAL A 579 34.51 8.37 -3.03
C VAL A 579 33.62 9.26 -2.16
N GLY A 580 32.37 9.44 -2.57
CA GLY A 580 31.39 10.20 -1.80
C GLY A 580 29.99 10.13 -2.40
N TRP A 581 29.08 10.88 -1.79
CA TRP A 581 27.67 10.94 -2.16
C TRP A 581 27.39 12.06 -3.15
N PHE A 582 26.51 11.80 -4.11
CA PHE A 582 25.99 12.81 -5.03
C PHE A 582 24.51 12.56 -5.32
N PRO A 583 23.73 13.60 -5.65
CA PRO A 583 22.30 13.47 -5.90
C PRO A 583 22.00 12.69 -7.20
N ALA A 584 21.15 11.67 -7.10
CA ALA A 584 20.80 10.77 -8.20
C ALA A 584 20.09 11.48 -9.36
N ASN A 585 19.29 12.51 -9.05
CA ASN A 585 18.60 13.31 -10.06
C ASN A 585 19.52 14.29 -10.81
N TYR A 586 20.80 14.39 -10.43
CA TYR A 586 21.79 15.23 -11.11
C TYR A 586 22.63 14.45 -12.13
N VAL A 587 22.40 13.15 -12.25
CA VAL A 587 23.13 12.28 -13.17
C VAL A 587 22.17 11.48 -14.04
N GLU A 588 22.66 11.01 -15.18
CA GLU A 588 22.00 10.05 -16.05
C GLU A 588 22.82 8.77 -16.11
N GLU A 589 22.17 7.62 -15.95
CA GLU A 589 22.86 6.34 -16.05
C GLU A 589 23.30 6.11 -17.49
N ASP A 590 24.59 5.88 -17.66
CA ASP A 590 25.14 5.51 -18.94
C ASP A 590 25.08 3.98 -19.04
N TYR A 591 24.10 3.47 -19.77
CA TYR A 591 23.98 2.03 -20.08
C TYR A 591 25.00 1.60 -21.15
N SER A 592 26.23 2.12 -21.05
CA SER A 592 27.32 1.72 -21.93
C SER A 592 27.82 0.35 -21.48
N GLU A 593 27.43 -0.71 -22.19
CA GLU A 593 28.10 -2.01 -22.17
C GLU A 593 29.52 -1.86 -22.74
N TYR A 594 30.41 -1.23 -21.98
CA TYR A 594 31.86 -1.27 -22.18
C TYR A 594 32.54 -1.11 -20.81
N CYS A 595 32.63 -2.22 -20.07
CA CYS A 595 33.84 -2.75 -19.41
C CYS A 595 33.51 -4.04 -18.68
#